data_AF-A2EWV6-F1
#
_entry.id   AF-A2EWV6-F1
#
_cell.length_a   1.000
_cell.length_b   1.000
_cell.length_c   1.000
_cell.angle_alpha   90.00
_cell.angle_beta   90.00
_cell.angle_gamma   90.00
#
_symmetry.space_group_name_H-M   'P 1'
#
loop_
_entity.id
_entity.type
_entity.pdbx_description
1 polymer ?
#
loop_
_entity_poly.entity_id
_entity_poly.type
_entity_poly.pdbx_seq_one_letter_code
_entity_poly.pdbx_strand_id
1 'polypeptide(L)'
;MAQAPEFSYGLLSCFEDCGVTVYVCFCLDCALANNWAMTRSESCNLCHLCCLVSPYWTRQVIRTRRHMRRETFGDCLVMVCCLPCMICQDQRELKNGQCGLPPSEFYFNEQRNAPLLPQRPQGGYPQQGAPQGYAAPPPQGYAAPQYAAPQGYAAPPPQGYAAPAYPEQK
;
A
#
# COMPACT_ATOMS: atom_id res chain seq x y z
N MET A 1 28.73 12.65 2.26
CA MET A 1 27.85 11.79 1.44
C MET A 1 26.61 11.54 2.27
N ALA A 2 25.42 11.88 1.80
CA ALA A 2 24.19 11.58 2.54
C ALA A 2 23.99 10.06 2.58
N GLN A 3 23.73 9.49 3.76
CA GLN A 3 23.40 8.08 3.89
C GLN A 3 22.05 7.82 3.21
N ALA A 4 21.97 6.74 2.43
CA ALA A 4 20.69 6.31 1.87
C ALA A 4 19.76 5.88 3.02
N PRO A 5 18.45 6.11 2.92
CA PRO A 5 17.51 5.62 3.93
C PRO A 5 17.59 4.09 4.02
N GLU A 6 17.55 3.58 5.25
CA GLU A 6 17.46 2.17 5.58
C GLU A 6 16.04 1.83 6.04
N PHE A 7 15.73 0.53 6.12
CA PHE A 7 14.48 0.09 6.75
C PHE A 7 14.42 0.62 8.18
N SER A 8 13.26 1.14 8.59
CA SER A 8 13.06 1.70 9.92
C SER A 8 13.09 0.63 11.02
N TYR A 9 13.05 -0.64 10.63
CA TYR A 9 12.80 -1.78 11.50
C TYR A 9 13.87 -2.87 11.35
N GLY A 10 14.42 -3.33 12.48
CA GLY A 10 15.41 -4.40 12.54
C GLY A 10 14.82 -5.82 12.60
N LEU A 11 15.69 -6.83 12.69
CA LEU A 11 15.30 -8.22 12.95
C LEU A 11 14.46 -8.32 14.24
N LEU A 12 13.47 -9.22 14.25
CA LEU A 12 12.56 -9.46 15.39
C LEU A 12 11.67 -8.29 15.80
N SER A 13 11.69 -7.16 15.08
CA SER A 13 10.79 -6.03 15.34
C SER A 13 9.32 -6.33 15.09
N CYS A 14 8.94 -7.51 14.57
CA CYS A 14 7.53 -7.84 14.36
C CYS A 14 6.73 -7.81 15.68
N PHE A 15 7.33 -8.17 16.81
CA PHE A 15 6.68 -8.13 18.12
C PHE A 15 6.26 -6.73 18.61
N GLU A 16 6.73 -5.65 17.96
CA GLU A 16 6.29 -4.29 18.29
C GLU A 16 4.86 -4.00 17.81
N ASP A 17 4.36 -4.75 16.82
CA ASP A 17 2.98 -4.70 16.34
C ASP A 17 2.36 -6.10 16.43
N CYS A 18 1.91 -6.44 17.64
CA CYS A 18 1.29 -7.74 17.92
C CYS A 18 0.08 -8.00 17.03
N GLY A 19 -0.71 -6.97 16.69
CA GLY A 19 -1.89 -7.11 15.84
C GLY A 19 -1.52 -7.54 14.43
N VAL A 20 -0.54 -6.85 13.82
CA VAL A 20 -0.01 -7.23 12.51
C VAL A 20 0.69 -8.59 12.55
N THR A 21 1.46 -8.89 13.60
CA THR A 21 2.13 -10.20 13.74
C THR A 21 1.13 -11.34 13.80
N VAL A 22 0.06 -11.21 14.60
CA VAL A 22 -1.01 -12.21 14.64
C VAL A 22 -1.65 -12.36 13.26
N TYR A 23 -2.01 -11.26 12.59
CA TYR A 23 -2.56 -11.31 11.23
C TYR A 23 -1.64 -12.06 10.25
N VAL A 24 -0.34 -11.75 10.25
CA VAL A 24 0.66 -12.38 9.38
C VAL A 24 0.85 -13.86 9.71
N CYS A 25 0.86 -14.23 11.00
CA CYS A 25 1.01 -15.62 11.43
C CYS A 25 -0.21 -16.49 11.09
N PHE A 26 -1.43 -15.93 11.11
CA PHE A 26 -2.67 -16.67 10.84
C PHE A 26 -3.10 -16.65 9.37
N CYS A 27 -2.79 -15.60 8.60
CA CYS A 27 -2.99 -15.58 7.15
C CYS A 27 -1.81 -14.92 6.43
N LEU A 28 -0.72 -15.68 6.30
CA LEU A 28 0.51 -15.24 5.63
C LEU A 28 0.24 -14.76 4.20
N ASP A 29 -0.54 -15.53 3.43
CA ASP A 29 -0.85 -15.22 2.03
C ASP A 29 -1.72 -13.96 1.91
N CYS A 30 -2.68 -13.75 2.83
CA CYS A 30 -3.46 -12.51 2.89
C CYS A 30 -2.57 -11.31 3.14
N ALA A 31 -1.60 -11.43 4.05
CA ALA A 31 -0.68 -10.36 4.38
C ALA A 31 0.26 -10.03 3.20
N LEU A 32 0.76 -11.05 2.51
CA LEU A 32 1.55 -10.88 1.29
C LEU A 32 0.76 -10.22 0.17
N ALA A 33 -0.46 -10.70 -0.10
CA ALA A 33 -1.36 -10.13 -1.09
C ALA A 33 -1.68 -8.66 -0.79
N ASN A 34 -1.95 -8.35 0.48
CA ASN A 34 -2.21 -6.99 0.91
C ASN A 34 -0.99 -6.08 0.74
N ASN A 35 0.21 -6.52 1.16
CA ASN A 35 1.44 -5.76 0.95
C ASN A 35 1.70 -5.52 -0.53
N TRP A 36 1.48 -6.55 -1.37
CA TRP A 36 1.62 -6.43 -2.81
C TRP A 36 0.65 -5.40 -3.41
N ALA A 37 -0.63 -5.44 -3.06
CA ALA A 37 -1.61 -4.46 -3.51
C ALA A 37 -1.22 -3.03 -3.07
N MET A 38 -0.75 -2.87 -1.83
CA MET A 38 -0.25 -1.59 -1.31
C MET A 38 0.97 -1.07 -2.08
N THR A 39 1.86 -1.94 -2.57
CA THR A 39 2.97 -1.52 -3.45
C THR A 39 2.52 -0.91 -4.78
N ARG A 40 1.27 -1.16 -5.19
CA ARG A 40 0.68 -0.62 -6.42
C ARG A 40 -0.30 0.53 -6.15
N SER A 41 -0.48 0.89 -4.88
CA SER A 41 -1.52 1.83 -4.44
C SER A 41 -2.95 1.35 -4.80
N GLU A 42 -3.17 0.03 -4.78
CA GLU A 42 -4.45 -0.61 -5.11
C GLU A 42 -5.06 -1.27 -3.87
N SER A 43 -6.37 -1.54 -3.90
CA SER A 43 -7.04 -2.35 -2.89
C SER A 43 -6.73 -3.83 -3.07
N CYS A 44 -6.48 -4.55 -1.98
CA CYS A 44 -6.34 -6.00 -2.01
C CYS A 44 -7.62 -6.66 -2.56
N ASN A 45 -7.47 -7.61 -3.47
CA ASN A 45 -8.57 -8.32 -4.12
C ASN A 45 -8.19 -9.81 -4.26
N LEU A 46 -9.11 -10.64 -4.73
CA LEU A 46 -8.87 -12.08 -4.85
C LEU A 46 -7.72 -12.43 -5.81
N CYS A 47 -7.49 -11.63 -6.85
CA CYS A 47 -6.37 -11.83 -7.78
C CYS A 47 -5.03 -11.74 -7.04
N HIS A 48 -4.87 -10.77 -6.14
CA HIS A 48 -3.67 -10.64 -5.30
C HIS A 48 -3.43 -11.85 -4.39
N LEU A 49 -4.49 -12.52 -3.94
CA LEU A 49 -4.39 -13.73 -3.11
C LEU A 49 -4.07 -14.98 -3.94
N CYS A 50 -4.65 -15.12 -5.14
CA CYS A 50 -4.42 -16.27 -6.01
C CYS A 50 -3.07 -16.19 -6.76
N CYS A 51 -2.56 -14.99 -7.02
CA CYS A 51 -1.26 -14.78 -7.63
C CYS A 51 -0.18 -14.65 -6.54
N LEU A 52 0.34 -15.79 -6.07
CA LEU A 52 1.39 -15.85 -5.06
C LEU A 52 2.61 -15.02 -5.49
N VAL A 53 2.77 -13.86 -4.86
CA VAL A 53 3.92 -12.98 -5.10
C VAL A 53 5.05 -13.36 -4.18
N SER A 54 6.26 -13.45 -4.73
CA SER A 54 7.46 -13.69 -3.94
C SER A 54 7.63 -12.56 -2.90
N PRO A 55 7.74 -12.89 -1.60
CA PRO A 55 7.90 -11.90 -0.55
C PRO A 55 9.18 -11.07 -0.75
N TYR A 56 10.25 -11.69 -1.27
CA TYR A 56 11.48 -11.01 -1.66
C TYR A 56 11.22 -9.90 -2.70
N TRP A 57 10.39 -10.17 -3.70
CA TRP A 57 10.10 -9.21 -4.76
C TRP A 57 9.30 -8.01 -4.23
N THR A 58 8.29 -8.25 -3.40
CA THR A 58 7.55 -7.19 -2.69
C THR A 58 8.49 -6.28 -1.92
N ARG A 59 9.44 -6.85 -1.18
CA ARG A 59 10.45 -6.10 -0.43
C ARG A 59 11.38 -5.27 -1.32
N GLN A 60 11.85 -5.80 -2.45
CA GLN A 60 12.67 -5.04 -3.40
C GLN A 60 11.89 -3.86 -4.01
N VAL A 61 10.59 -4.04 -4.29
CA VAL A 61 9.72 -2.95 -4.76
C VAL A 61 9.60 -1.88 -3.68
N ILE A 62 9.37 -2.25 -2.41
CA ILE A 62 9.31 -1.31 -1.28
C ILE A 62 10.63 -0.52 -1.16
N ARG A 63 11.79 -1.19 -1.16
CA ARG A 63 13.10 -0.51 -1.13
C ARG A 63 13.24 0.49 -2.26
N THR A 64 12.88 0.10 -3.48
CA THR A 64 13.03 0.98 -4.63
C THR A 64 12.05 2.17 -4.53
N ARG A 65 10.79 1.97 -4.12
CA ARG A 65 9.80 3.05 -3.88
C ARG A 65 10.22 4.01 -2.78
N ARG A 66 11.05 3.56 -1.84
CA ARG A 66 11.56 4.33 -0.70
C ARG A 66 12.95 4.91 -0.92
N HIS A 67 13.51 4.77 -2.12
CA HIS A 67 14.89 5.17 -2.42
C HIS A 67 15.92 4.54 -1.46
N MET A 68 15.63 3.34 -0.95
CA MET A 68 16.54 2.57 -0.12
C MET A 68 17.51 1.79 -0.99
N ARG A 69 18.72 1.57 -0.47
CA ARG A 69 19.67 0.67 -1.11
C ARG A 69 19.11 -0.75 -1.15
N ARG A 70 19.22 -1.42 -2.30
CA ARG A 70 18.90 -2.85 -2.43
C ARG A 70 19.94 -3.69 -1.70
N GLU A 71 19.48 -4.65 -0.91
CA GLU A 71 20.32 -5.50 -0.08
C GLU A 71 19.89 -6.95 -0.20
N THR A 72 20.38 -7.64 -1.23
CA THR A 72 19.94 -9.00 -1.54
C THR A 72 20.26 -9.99 -0.43
N PHE A 73 21.47 -9.96 0.13
CA PHE A 73 21.89 -10.93 1.15
C PHE A 73 21.13 -10.74 2.47
N GLY A 74 21.04 -9.49 2.96
CA GLY A 74 20.28 -9.17 4.17
C GLY A 74 18.80 -9.52 4.03
N ASP A 75 18.18 -9.20 2.88
CA ASP A 75 16.78 -9.53 2.64
C ASP A 75 16.55 -11.05 2.56
N CYS A 76 17.45 -11.81 1.93
CA CYS A 76 17.41 -13.28 1.93
C CYS A 76 17.53 -13.87 3.34
N LEU A 77 18.43 -13.34 4.17
CA LEU A 77 18.59 -13.80 5.56
C LEU A 77 17.33 -13.53 6.37
N VAL A 78 16.75 -12.33 6.28
CA VAL A 78 15.51 -11.99 7.00
C VAL A 78 14.37 -12.91 6.55
N MET A 79 14.25 -13.16 5.24
CA MET A 79 13.24 -14.05 4.66
C MET A 79 13.38 -15.50 5.18
N VAL A 80 14.60 -16.03 5.24
CA VAL A 80 14.88 -17.42 5.69
C VAL A 80 14.77 -17.55 7.21
N CYS A 81 15.26 -16.57 7.97
CA CYS A 81 15.26 -16.63 9.43
C CYS A 81 13.89 -16.34 10.04
N CYS A 82 13.11 -15.42 9.46
CA CYS A 82 11.78 -15.09 9.95
C CYS A 82 10.92 -14.39 8.89
N LEU A 83 10.32 -15.17 7.99
CA LEU A 83 9.39 -14.67 6.98
C LEU A 83 8.24 -13.80 7.55
N PRO A 84 7.58 -14.16 8.68
CA PRO A 84 6.56 -13.31 9.27
C PRO A 84 7.07 -11.92 9.65
N CYS A 85 8.29 -11.85 10.20
CA CYS A 85 8.90 -10.58 10.55
C CYS A 85 9.18 -9.73 9.31
N MET A 86 9.65 -10.34 8.21
CA MET A 86 9.85 -9.63 6.95
C MET A 86 8.55 -8.98 6.46
N ILE A 87 7.45 -9.72 6.48
CA ILE A 87 6.13 -9.25 6.03
C ILE A 87 5.58 -8.15 6.94
N CYS A 88 5.77 -8.27 8.25
CA CYS A 88 5.40 -7.23 9.22
C CYS A 88 6.21 -5.94 9.00
N GLN A 89 7.52 -6.05 8.73
CA GLN A 89 8.36 -4.89 8.39
C GLN A 89 7.87 -4.23 7.11
N ASP A 90 7.62 -5.02 6.06
CA ASP A 90 7.13 -4.52 4.77
C ASP A 90 5.77 -3.81 4.94
N GLN A 91 4.85 -4.36 5.73
CA GLN A 91 3.54 -3.77 5.98
C GLN A 91 3.64 -2.45 6.75
N ARG A 92 4.54 -2.36 7.75
CA ARG A 92 4.78 -1.11 8.49
C ARG A 92 5.44 -0.06 7.63
N GLU A 93 6.43 -0.44 6.83
CA GLU A 93 7.01 0.46 5.84
C GLU A 93 5.94 0.96 4.87
N LEU A 94 5.02 0.12 4.40
CA LEU A 94 3.95 0.55 3.50
C LEU A 94 2.94 1.49 4.18
N LYS A 95 2.64 1.29 5.48
CA LYS A 95 1.76 2.17 6.26
C LYS A 95 2.40 3.52 6.60
N ASN A 96 3.68 3.52 6.94
CA ASN A 96 4.37 4.69 7.52
C ASN A 96 4.91 5.67 6.49
N GLY A 97 4.49 5.56 5.23
CA GLY A 97 4.73 6.69 4.35
C GLY A 97 4.19 6.55 2.96
N GLN A 98 4.21 7.71 2.32
CA GLN A 98 3.76 7.87 0.97
C GLN A 98 4.87 7.36 0.06
N CYS A 99 4.59 6.30 -0.68
CA CYS A 99 5.43 5.94 -1.81
C CYS A 99 5.29 7.04 -2.86
N GLY A 100 6.21 8.00 -2.86
CA GLY A 100 6.15 9.20 -3.70
C GLY A 100 6.39 8.96 -5.19
N LEU A 101 6.65 7.72 -5.60
CA LEU A 101 6.92 7.35 -6.99
C LEU A 101 5.83 6.45 -7.58
N PRO A 102 5.42 6.70 -8.84
CA PRO A 102 4.40 5.90 -9.54
C PRO A 102 4.92 4.49 -9.87
N PRO A 103 4.06 3.44 -9.82
CA PRO A 103 4.46 2.04 -9.99
C PRO A 103 5.17 1.67 -11.31
N SER A 104 5.05 2.48 -12.37
CA SER A 104 5.47 2.14 -13.73
C SER A 104 6.98 2.23 -14.00
N GLU A 105 7.77 2.94 -13.17
CA GLU A 105 9.22 3.08 -13.39
C GLU A 105 10.07 1.90 -12.84
N PHE A 106 9.47 0.98 -12.09
CA PHE A 106 10.23 0.11 -11.18
C PHE A 106 10.65 -1.26 -11.74
N TYR A 107 9.96 -1.75 -12.77
CA TYR A 107 10.11 -3.16 -13.18
C TYR A 107 11.26 -3.44 -14.15
N PHE A 108 11.81 -2.42 -14.81
CA PHE A 108 12.78 -2.63 -15.90
C PHE A 108 14.16 -2.02 -15.70
N ASN A 109 14.38 -1.25 -14.62
CA ASN A 109 15.70 -0.68 -14.39
C ASN A 109 16.61 -1.66 -13.64
N GLU A 110 17.35 -2.42 -14.44
CA GLU A 110 18.51 -3.23 -14.12
C GLU A 110 19.65 -2.33 -13.61
N GLN A 111 19.47 -1.74 -12.44
CA GLN A 111 20.42 -0.77 -11.92
C GLN A 111 21.46 -1.44 -11.03
N ARG A 112 22.38 -2.15 -11.68
CA ARG A 112 23.75 -2.28 -11.15
C ARG A 112 24.42 -0.91 -10.97
N ASN A 113 23.91 0.14 -11.66
CA ASN A 113 24.48 1.49 -11.67
C ASN A 113 23.42 2.61 -11.69
N ALA A 114 22.30 2.52 -10.96
CA ALA A 114 21.52 3.75 -10.75
C ALA A 114 22.46 4.76 -10.09
N PRO A 115 22.69 5.95 -10.65
CA PRO A 115 23.08 7.05 -9.80
C PRO A 115 21.99 7.14 -8.73
N LEU A 116 22.37 7.13 -7.45
CA LEU A 116 21.46 7.56 -6.39
C LEU A 116 20.85 8.87 -6.89
N LEU A 117 19.56 8.84 -7.25
CA LEU A 117 18.91 10.03 -7.79
C LEU A 117 19.26 11.18 -6.85
N PRO A 118 19.68 12.35 -7.37
CA PRO A 118 19.99 13.49 -6.53
C PRO A 118 18.80 13.68 -5.60
N GLN A 119 19.06 13.60 -4.30
CA GLN A 119 18.03 13.68 -3.29
C GLN A 119 17.16 14.86 -3.65
N ARG A 120 15.88 14.60 -3.95
CA ARG A 120 14.94 15.68 -4.21
C ARG A 120 15.07 16.62 -3.01
N PRO A 121 15.28 17.94 -3.22
CA PRO A 121 15.37 18.87 -2.11
C PRO A 121 14.20 18.58 -1.18
N GLN A 122 14.49 18.39 0.11
CA GLN A 122 13.46 18.26 1.13
C GLN A 122 12.71 19.59 1.25
N GLY A 123 11.98 19.97 0.20
CA GLY A 123 10.93 20.96 0.29
C GLY A 123 9.91 20.36 1.23
N GLY A 124 9.79 20.95 2.41
CA GLY A 124 8.93 20.46 3.48
C GLY A 124 7.56 20.12 2.92
N TYR A 125 7.23 18.84 2.91
CA TYR A 125 5.85 18.43 2.83
C TYR A 125 5.16 19.02 4.06
N PRO A 126 3.96 19.61 3.93
CA PRO A 126 3.21 19.96 5.12
C PRO A 126 3.11 18.69 5.96
N GLN A 127 3.65 18.74 7.18
CA GLN A 127 3.33 17.73 8.17
C GLN A 127 1.81 17.68 8.21
N GLN A 128 1.23 16.56 7.80
CA GLN A 128 -0.06 16.18 8.34
C GLN A 128 0.22 15.99 9.83
N GLY A 129 -0.05 17.04 10.61
CA GLY A 129 0.14 17.04 12.04
C GLY A 129 -0.51 15.78 12.61
N ALA A 130 0.18 15.16 13.56
CA ALA A 130 -0.39 14.10 14.36
C ALA A 130 -1.84 14.48 14.74
N PRO A 131 -2.82 13.57 14.62
CA PRO A 131 -4.19 13.87 15.02
C PRO A 131 -4.15 14.40 16.45
N GLN A 132 -4.42 15.70 16.59
CA GLN A 132 -4.54 16.34 17.89
C GLN A 132 -5.59 15.57 18.67
N GLY A 133 -5.27 15.30 19.94
CA GLY A 133 -5.96 14.35 20.79
C GLY A 133 -7.47 14.38 20.63
N TYR A 134 -8.04 13.18 20.59
CA TYR A 134 -9.48 12.97 20.64
C TYR A 134 -9.98 13.59 21.94
N ALA A 135 -10.51 14.81 21.86
CA ALA A 135 -11.41 15.32 22.86
C ALA A 135 -12.62 14.37 22.84
N ALA A 136 -12.89 13.71 23.96
CA ALA A 136 -14.07 12.89 24.11
C ALA A 136 -15.28 13.74 23.71
N PRO A 137 -16.10 13.31 22.74
CA PRO A 137 -17.28 14.07 22.37
C PRO A 137 -18.19 14.18 23.60
N PRO A 138 -18.86 15.33 23.81
CA PRO A 138 -19.87 15.44 24.85
C PRO A 138 -20.92 14.35 24.65
N PRO A 139 -21.54 13.82 25.71
CA PRO A 139 -22.53 12.76 25.60
C PRO A 139 -23.67 13.23 24.69
N GLN A 140 -23.66 12.72 23.46
CA GLN A 140 -24.73 12.97 22.50
C GLN A 140 -25.90 12.11 22.96
N GLY A 141 -26.95 12.78 23.43
CA GLY A 141 -28.25 12.15 23.62
C GLY A 141 -28.65 11.42 22.34
N TYR A 142 -29.10 10.19 22.51
CA TYR A 142 -29.46 9.28 21.43
C TYR A 142 -30.61 9.86 20.59
N ALA A 143 -30.29 10.64 19.56
CA ALA A 143 -31.22 10.95 18.49
C ALA A 143 -31.32 9.71 17.60
N ALA A 144 -32.54 9.21 17.44
CA ALA A 144 -32.81 8.05 16.60
C ALA A 144 -32.30 8.30 15.16
N PRO A 145 -31.69 7.30 14.51
CA PRO A 145 -31.19 7.46 13.15
C PRO A 145 -32.36 7.75 12.20
N GLN A 146 -32.32 8.92 11.55
CA GLN A 146 -33.14 9.19 10.39
C GLN A 146 -32.52 8.45 9.21
N TYR A 147 -33.15 7.35 8.80
CA TYR A 147 -32.81 6.64 7.59
C TYR A 147 -33.08 7.56 6.38
N ALA A 148 -32.03 8.11 5.79
CA ALA A 148 -32.10 8.75 4.49
C ALA A 148 -32.38 7.66 3.44
N ALA A 149 -33.50 7.80 2.72
CA ALA A 149 -33.84 6.91 1.64
C ALA A 149 -32.76 6.97 0.53
N PRO A 150 -32.37 5.82 -0.07
CA PRO A 150 -31.38 5.80 -1.14
C PRO A 150 -31.91 6.56 -2.36
N GLN A 151 -31.25 7.68 -2.68
CA GLN A 151 -31.43 8.36 -3.96
C GLN A 151 -30.65 7.59 -5.02
N GLY A 152 -31.33 6.90 -5.94
CA GLY A 152 -30.60 6.26 -7.03
C GLY A 152 -31.36 5.24 -7.86
N TYR A 153 -32.58 5.55 -8.31
CA TYR A 153 -33.15 4.88 -9.48
C TYR A 153 -33.32 5.91 -10.58
N ALA A 154 -32.50 5.81 -11.62
CA ALA A 154 -32.70 6.57 -12.85
C ALA A 154 -34.05 6.15 -13.45
N ALA A 155 -34.90 7.13 -13.77
CA ALA A 155 -36.18 6.87 -14.43
C ALA A 155 -35.94 6.14 -15.77
N PRO A 156 -36.76 5.15 -16.13
CA PRO A 156 -36.65 4.49 -17.41
C PRO A 156 -36.87 5.49 -18.56
N PRO A 157 -36.21 5.31 -19.71
CA PRO A 157 -36.39 6.18 -20.86
C PRO A 157 -37.86 6.16 -21.31
N PRO A 158 -38.39 7.29 -21.82
CA PRO A 158 -39.75 7.36 -22.33
C PRO A 158 -39.98 6.35 -23.46
N GLN A 159 -41.18 5.75 -23.48
CA GLN A 159 -41.60 4.84 -24.53
C GLN A 159 -41.57 5.58 -25.89
N GLY A 160 -40.76 5.06 -26.83
CA GLY A 160 -40.60 5.65 -28.17
C GLY A 160 -39.20 6.17 -28.49
N TYR A 161 -38.20 6.02 -27.61
CA TYR A 161 -36.82 6.39 -27.93
C TYR A 161 -36.22 5.44 -28.98
N ALA A 162 -36.13 5.90 -30.23
CA ALA A 162 -35.41 5.21 -31.28
C ALA A 162 -33.89 5.46 -31.10
N ALA A 163 -33.12 4.37 -30.99
CA ALA A 163 -31.67 4.47 -30.89
C ALA A 163 -31.08 5.11 -32.17
N PRO A 164 -30.09 6.01 -32.07
CA PRO A 164 -29.45 6.60 -33.23
C PRO A 164 -28.75 5.51 -34.06
N ALA A 165 -28.93 5.55 -35.38
CA ALA A 165 -28.23 4.67 -36.30
C ALA A 165 -26.74 5.05 -36.34
N TYR A 166 -25.86 4.11 -36.02
CA TYR A 166 -24.41 4.31 -36.14
C TYR A 166 -23.99 4.17 -37.59
N PRO A 167 -23.10 5.04 -38.10
CA PRO A 167 -22.57 4.90 -39.45
C PRO A 167 -21.70 3.65 -39.56
N GLU A 168 -21.92 2.85 -40.60
CA GLU A 168 -21.04 1.73 -40.98
C GLU A 168 -19.64 2.28 -41.27
N GLN A 169 -18.65 1.79 -40.54
CA GLN A 169 -17.24 2.02 -40.84
C GLN A 169 -16.86 1.16 -42.05
N LYS A 170 -16.46 1.80 -43.15
CA LYS A 170 -15.88 1.15 -44.33
C LYS A 170 -14.39 0.92 -44.17
#